data_AF-A0A3S5AKH1-F1
#
_entry.id   AF-A0A3S5AKH1-F1
#
_cell.length_a   1.000
_cell.length_b   1.000
_cell.length_c   1.000
_cell.angle_alpha   90.00
_cell.angle_beta   90.00
_cell.angle_gamma   90.00
#
_symmetry.space_group_name_H-M   'P 1'
#
loop_
_entity.id
_entity.type
_entity.pdbx_description
1 polymer ?
#
loop_
_entity_poly.entity_id
_entity_poly.type
_entity_poly.pdbx_seq_one_letter_code
_entity_poly.pdbx_strand_id
1 'polypeptide(L)'
;MLFIYILQCLTEASSQMRQRPRNRSISHHFTRKTARIDGDIMIGCLFPIHEQPTLNSTRSRKCGAVREQYGIQRIEALVKAVREINDDHTILPNITLGLDIRDTCWYAPIALEQSIDFIRNALTYMENEGRCMEQFPTNYETIKSVKLQHCLDEAVGVENKPIASLIGPGSSHVSMQVQNLLQLFKIPQIGYSATAMELSRTDEYAYFLRLVPPDSFQAQVIFSLIQQFNWSYVSLVHSEGK
;
A
#
# COMPACT_ATOMS: atom_id res chain seq x y z
N MET A 1 -5.38 -13.62 33.89
CA MET A 1 -4.50 -12.44 33.62
C MET A 1 -4.56 -11.91 32.20
N LEU A 2 -5.27 -12.53 31.23
CA LEU A 2 -5.51 -11.90 29.91
C LEU A 2 -6.75 -10.99 29.87
N PHE A 3 -7.72 -11.20 30.76
CA PHE A 3 -8.98 -10.45 30.79
C PHE A 3 -8.88 -9.05 31.43
N ILE A 4 -7.83 -8.78 32.22
CA ILE A 4 -7.64 -7.47 32.88
C ILE A 4 -7.07 -6.43 31.88
N TYR A 5 -6.18 -6.86 30.98
CA TYR A 5 -5.57 -5.97 29.98
C TYR A 5 -6.58 -5.48 28.92
N ILE A 6 -7.61 -6.27 28.59
CA ILE A 6 -8.65 -5.86 27.62
C ILE A 6 -9.58 -4.80 28.22
N LEU A 7 -9.89 -4.88 29.53
CA LEU A 7 -10.75 -3.90 30.19
C LEU A 7 -10.06 -2.53 30.36
N GLN A 8 -8.76 -2.53 30.61
CA GLN A 8 -7.99 -1.29 30.82
C GLN A 8 -7.86 -0.46 29.54
N CYS A 9 -7.79 -1.11 28.38
CA CYS A 9 -7.75 -0.46 27.07
C CYS A 9 -9.10 0.21 26.69
N LEU A 10 -10.23 -0.35 27.14
CA LEU A 10 -11.57 0.20 26.89
C LEU A 10 -11.91 1.38 27.82
N THR A 11 -11.35 1.42 29.02
CA THR A 11 -11.53 2.55 29.95
C THR A 11 -10.70 3.78 29.59
N GLU A 12 -9.56 3.62 28.93
CA GLU A 12 -8.75 4.75 28.43
C GLU A 12 -9.28 5.33 27.11
N ALA A 13 -9.93 4.50 26.27
CA ALA A 13 -10.57 4.98 25.04
C ALA A 13 -11.86 5.81 25.28
N SER A 14 -12.49 5.66 26.46
CA SER A 14 -13.72 6.38 26.82
C SER A 14 -13.48 7.74 27.48
N SER A 15 -12.27 8.00 27.98
CA SER A 15 -11.92 9.28 28.65
C SER A 15 -11.47 10.39 27.70
N GLN A 16 -11.16 10.09 26.44
CA GLN A 16 -10.79 11.09 25.42
C GLN A 16 -11.95 11.59 24.53
N MET A 17 -13.16 11.02 24.65
CA MET A 17 -14.34 11.45 23.87
C MET A 17 -15.27 12.42 24.62
N ARG A 18 -14.71 13.49 25.21
CA ARG A 18 -15.55 14.57 25.75
C ARG A 18 -14.89 15.94 25.67
N GLN A 19 -14.97 16.56 24.48
CA GLN A 19 -15.15 18.01 24.30
C GLN A 19 -15.59 18.32 22.86
N ARG A 20 -16.79 18.90 22.70
CA ARG A 20 -17.30 19.41 21.42
C ARG A 20 -16.83 20.86 21.23
N PRO A 21 -16.12 21.23 20.14
CA PRO A 21 -16.03 22.61 19.71
C PRO A 21 -17.19 22.96 18.76
N ARG A 22 -17.59 24.23 18.83
CA ARG A 22 -18.73 24.85 18.14
C ARG A 22 -18.56 24.90 16.62
N ASN A 23 -19.70 24.89 15.93
CA ASN A 23 -19.90 25.11 14.50
C ASN A 23 -18.91 26.10 13.86
N ARG A 24 -18.09 25.57 12.95
CA ARG A 24 -17.63 26.28 11.77
C ARG A 24 -18.01 25.43 10.57
N SER A 25 -18.72 26.03 9.62
CA SER A 25 -19.03 25.44 8.32
C SER A 25 -17.73 25.22 7.55
N ILE A 26 -17.18 24.02 7.64
CA ILE A 26 -16.00 23.58 6.90
C ILE A 26 -16.49 22.89 5.63
N SER A 27 -16.09 23.41 4.48
CA SER A 27 -16.11 22.69 3.21
C SER A 27 -15.39 21.35 3.42
N HIS A 28 -16.13 20.24 3.49
CA HIS A 28 -15.57 18.91 3.68
C HIS A 28 -14.90 18.44 2.38
N HIS A 29 -13.66 18.88 2.15
CA HIS A 29 -12.71 18.02 1.46
C HIS A 29 -12.52 16.79 2.34
N PHE A 30 -12.97 15.63 1.87
CA PHE A 30 -12.79 14.37 2.58
C PHE A 30 -11.32 13.95 2.43
N THR A 31 -10.46 14.42 3.33
CA THR A 31 -9.05 13.99 3.37
C THR A 31 -9.03 12.52 3.78
N ARG A 32 -8.62 11.63 2.88
CA ARG A 32 -8.46 10.21 3.20
C ARG A 32 -7.38 10.07 4.26
N LYS A 33 -7.62 9.23 5.26
CA LYS A 33 -6.64 8.94 6.29
C LYS A 33 -5.61 7.98 5.73
N THR A 34 -4.34 8.33 5.86
CA THR A 34 -3.20 7.45 5.62
C THR A 34 -2.61 7.04 6.97
N ALA A 35 -1.97 5.88 7.02
CA ALA A 35 -1.18 5.47 8.18
C ALA A 35 0.29 5.44 7.77
N ARG A 36 1.15 6.14 8.51
CA ARG A 36 2.57 6.30 8.17
C ARG A 36 3.45 5.89 9.35
N ILE A 37 4.53 5.17 9.04
CA ILE A 37 5.63 4.86 9.93
C ILE A 37 6.89 5.32 9.20
N ASP A 38 7.63 6.25 9.79
CA ASP A 38 8.82 6.78 9.13
C ASP A 38 9.98 5.77 9.18
N GLY A 39 10.85 5.88 8.17
CA GLY A 39 12.10 5.14 8.07
C GLY A 39 13.03 5.77 7.04
N ASP A 40 14.19 5.15 6.86
CA ASP A 40 15.17 5.54 5.85
C ASP A 40 14.69 5.15 4.45
N ILE A 41 14.10 3.96 4.33
CA ILE A 41 13.50 3.46 3.09
C ILE A 41 11.99 3.32 3.28
N MET A 42 11.21 4.09 2.53
CA MET A 42 9.74 4.03 2.60
C MET A 42 9.19 2.95 1.66
N ILE A 43 8.26 2.12 2.16
CA ILE A 43 7.51 1.15 1.36
C ILE A 43 6.05 1.59 1.29
N GLY A 44 5.56 1.79 0.06
CA GLY A 44 4.16 2.09 -0.19
C GLY A 44 3.31 0.83 -0.03
N CYS A 45 2.15 0.94 0.58
CA CYS A 45 1.31 -0.21 0.91
C CYS A 45 -0.15 0.07 0.58
N LEU A 46 -0.74 -0.79 -0.25
CA LEU A 46 -2.13 -0.71 -0.66
C LEU A 46 -2.95 -1.88 -0.09
N PHE A 47 -3.84 -1.57 0.86
CA PHE A 47 -4.73 -2.56 1.47
C PHE A 47 -6.19 -2.19 1.27
N PRO A 48 -7.10 -3.17 1.19
CA PRO A 48 -8.54 -2.92 1.15
C PRO A 48 -9.08 -2.80 2.57
N ILE A 49 -8.80 -1.65 3.21
CA ILE A 49 -9.19 -1.39 4.59
C ILE A 49 -10.72 -1.33 4.69
N HIS A 50 -11.36 -0.70 3.70
CA HIS A 50 -12.80 -0.65 3.59
C HIS A 50 -13.35 -1.47 2.41
N GLU A 51 -14.65 -1.71 2.43
CA GLU A 51 -15.40 -2.28 1.32
C GLU A 51 -15.52 -1.30 0.14
N GLN A 52 -15.79 -1.86 -1.04
CA GLN A 52 -15.99 -1.08 -2.25
C GLN A 52 -17.20 -0.14 -2.15
N PRO A 53 -17.13 1.05 -2.77
CA PRO A 53 -18.28 1.94 -2.86
C PRO A 53 -19.49 1.24 -3.50
N THR A 54 -20.67 1.54 -2.97
CA THR A 54 -21.95 1.12 -3.57
C THR A 54 -22.29 1.99 -4.77
N LEU A 55 -23.29 1.61 -5.59
CA LEU A 55 -23.73 2.38 -6.77
C LEU A 55 -24.00 3.86 -6.46
N ASN A 56 -24.51 4.17 -5.26
CA ASN A 56 -24.81 5.53 -4.84
C ASN A 56 -23.56 6.31 -4.39
N SER A 57 -22.53 5.61 -3.90
CA SER A 57 -21.31 6.21 -3.39
C SER A 57 -20.12 6.13 -4.35
N THR A 58 -20.26 5.47 -5.52
CA THR A 58 -19.20 5.35 -6.54
C THR A 58 -18.68 6.71 -7.00
N ARG A 59 -19.58 7.66 -7.32
CA ARG A 59 -19.19 9.01 -7.79
C ARG A 59 -18.50 9.83 -6.70
N SER A 60 -18.96 9.70 -5.46
CA SER A 60 -18.37 10.40 -4.32
C SER A 60 -17.13 9.70 -3.75
N ARG A 61 -16.77 8.52 -4.30
CA ARG A 61 -15.65 7.66 -3.86
C ARG A 61 -15.64 7.38 -2.36
N LYS A 62 -16.82 7.37 -1.74
CA LYS A 62 -16.99 7.03 -0.32
C LYS A 62 -17.00 5.51 -0.18
N CYS A 63 -16.02 5.01 0.56
CA CYS A 63 -15.84 3.60 0.83
C CYS A 63 -16.90 3.08 1.80
N GLY A 64 -17.07 1.75 1.81
CA GLY A 64 -18.03 1.06 2.68
C GLY A 64 -17.50 0.84 4.10
N ALA A 65 -17.96 -0.24 4.73
CA ALA A 65 -17.54 -0.60 6.08
C ALA A 65 -16.08 -1.08 6.14
N VAL A 66 -15.47 -1.08 7.33
CA VAL A 66 -14.13 -1.61 7.56
C VAL A 66 -14.13 -3.13 7.39
N ARG A 67 -13.10 -3.67 6.73
CA ARG A 67 -12.85 -5.10 6.56
C ARG A 67 -11.82 -5.57 7.59
N GLU A 68 -12.26 -6.29 8.60
CA GLU A 68 -11.38 -6.76 9.68
C GLU A 68 -10.31 -7.74 9.16
N GLN A 69 -10.72 -8.78 8.43
CA GLN A 69 -9.82 -9.85 7.96
C GLN A 69 -8.89 -9.41 6.81
N TYR A 70 -9.45 -8.72 5.82
CA TYR A 70 -8.72 -8.34 4.60
C TYR A 70 -8.02 -6.97 4.72
N GLY A 71 -8.42 -6.15 5.68
CA GLY A 71 -7.89 -4.82 5.93
C GLY A 71 -7.02 -4.80 7.19
N ILE A 72 -7.66 -4.65 8.35
CA ILE A 72 -6.98 -4.39 9.63
C ILE A 72 -5.97 -5.49 9.99
N GLN A 73 -6.36 -6.76 9.90
CA GLN A 73 -5.45 -7.86 10.24
C GLN A 73 -4.19 -7.88 9.37
N ARG A 74 -4.31 -7.54 8.07
CA ARG A 74 -3.16 -7.50 7.15
C ARG A 74 -2.23 -6.33 7.44
N ILE A 75 -2.80 -5.19 7.83
CA ILE A 75 -2.01 -4.02 8.24
C ILE A 75 -1.24 -4.31 9.52
N GLU A 76 -1.90 -4.85 10.54
CA GLU A 76 -1.23 -5.22 11.80
C GLU A 76 -0.15 -6.27 11.58
N ALA A 77 -0.40 -7.27 10.72
CA ALA A 77 0.61 -8.25 10.34
C ALA A 77 1.82 -7.61 9.64
N LEU A 78 1.58 -6.66 8.73
CA LEU A 78 2.65 -5.93 8.05
C LEU A 78 3.46 -5.06 9.03
N VAL A 79 2.79 -4.28 9.88
CA VAL A 79 3.44 -3.41 10.87
C VAL A 79 4.29 -4.25 11.82
N LYS A 80 3.78 -5.41 12.26
CA LYS A 80 4.54 -6.35 13.08
C LYS A 80 5.76 -6.89 12.32
N ALA A 81 5.60 -7.32 11.08
CA ALA A 81 6.70 -7.85 10.27
C ALA A 81 7.81 -6.80 10.04
N VAL A 82 7.45 -5.55 9.76
CA VAL A 82 8.43 -4.47 9.60
C VAL A 82 9.14 -4.15 10.90
N ARG A 83 8.45 -4.21 12.04
CA ARG A 83 9.09 -4.06 13.36
C ARG A 83 10.13 -5.16 13.58
N GLU A 84 9.76 -6.42 13.31
CA GLU A 84 10.69 -7.55 13.44
C GLU A 84 11.92 -7.40 12.52
N ILE A 85 11.74 -6.89 11.30
CA ILE A 85 12.87 -6.61 10.39
C ILE A 85 13.76 -5.49 10.93
N ASN A 86 13.17 -4.38 11.40
CA ASN A 86 13.94 -3.25 11.92
C ASN A 86 14.68 -3.58 13.22
N ASP A 87 14.18 -4.52 14.01
CA ASP A 87 14.80 -5.01 15.24
C ASP A 87 15.90 -6.08 14.97
N ASP A 88 15.95 -6.66 13.77
CA ASP A 88 16.93 -7.68 13.38
C ASP A 88 18.20 -7.06 12.77
N HIS A 89 19.29 -7.04 13.54
CA HIS A 89 20.57 -6.50 13.08
C HIS A 89 21.26 -7.31 11.95
N THR A 90 20.75 -8.49 11.58
CA THR A 90 21.26 -9.27 10.44
C THR A 90 20.64 -8.85 9.11
N ILE A 91 19.45 -8.25 9.13
CA ILE A 91 18.69 -7.83 7.96
C ILE A 91 18.67 -6.29 7.96
N LEU A 92 19.36 -5.66 7.00
CA LEU A 92 19.46 -4.20 6.87
C LEU A 92 20.12 -3.47 8.07
N PRO A 93 21.39 -3.77 8.40
CA PRO A 93 22.06 -3.09 9.51
C PRO A 93 22.15 -1.57 9.26
N ASN A 94 21.77 -0.78 10.26
CA ASN A 94 21.73 0.69 10.24
C ASN A 94 20.75 1.32 9.23
N ILE A 95 19.79 0.56 8.72
CA ILE A 95 18.75 1.07 7.82
C ILE A 95 17.39 0.68 8.37
N THR A 96 16.51 1.65 8.55
CA THR A 96 15.13 1.44 9.00
C THR A 96 14.17 1.43 7.84
N LEU A 97 13.24 0.47 7.83
CA LEU A 97 12.12 0.43 6.91
C LEU A 97 10.95 1.23 7.46
N GLY A 98 10.44 2.14 6.64
CA GLY A 98 9.20 2.88 6.86
C GLY A 98 8.06 2.36 6.00
N LEU A 99 6.82 2.70 6.39
CA LEU A 99 5.59 2.31 5.71
C LEU A 99 4.73 3.55 5.42
N ASP A 100 4.16 3.64 4.21
CA ASP A 100 3.05 4.54 3.89
C ASP A 100 1.87 3.69 3.41
N ILE A 101 0.88 3.53 4.30
CA ILE A 101 -0.25 2.62 4.15
C ILE A 101 -1.50 3.40 3.75
N ARG A 102 -2.11 2.99 2.64
CA ARG A 102 -3.26 3.67 2.04
C ARG A 102 -4.38 2.69 1.70
N ASP A 103 -5.60 3.21 1.79
CA ASP A 103 -6.80 2.44 1.55
C ASP A 103 -7.17 2.43 0.07
N THR A 104 -7.38 1.23 -0.46
CA THR A 104 -7.85 1.01 -1.84
C THR A 104 -9.36 0.86 -1.93
N CYS A 105 -10.02 0.57 -0.81
CA CYS A 105 -11.43 0.23 -0.75
C CYS A 105 -11.83 -0.88 -1.74
N TRP A 106 -10.90 -1.76 -2.14
CA TRP A 106 -11.12 -2.77 -3.19
C TRP A 106 -11.65 -2.17 -4.52
N TYR A 107 -11.35 -0.90 -4.82
CA TYR A 107 -11.92 -0.19 -5.96
C TYR A 107 -10.85 0.55 -6.76
N ALA A 108 -10.72 0.24 -8.05
CA ALA A 108 -9.58 0.65 -8.85
C ALA A 108 -9.36 2.17 -8.95
N PRO A 109 -10.40 3.01 -9.15
CA PRO A 109 -10.21 4.46 -9.15
C PRO A 109 -9.64 5.03 -7.86
N ILE A 110 -9.95 4.41 -6.71
CA ILE A 110 -9.42 4.84 -5.41
C ILE A 110 -7.96 4.40 -5.26
N ALA A 111 -7.65 3.16 -5.63
CA ALA A 111 -6.27 2.67 -5.62
C ALA A 111 -5.35 3.50 -6.54
N LEU A 112 -5.83 3.89 -7.73
CA LEU A 112 -5.10 4.76 -8.64
C LEU A 112 -4.91 6.16 -8.06
N GLU A 113 -5.92 6.75 -7.41
CA GLU A 113 -5.80 8.02 -6.68
C GLU A 113 -4.68 7.94 -5.63
N GLN A 114 -4.64 6.86 -4.84
CA GLN A 114 -3.57 6.65 -3.86
C GLN A 114 -2.20 6.44 -4.51
N SER A 115 -2.17 5.78 -5.67
CA SER A 115 -0.92 5.53 -6.41
C SER A 115 -0.34 6.82 -7.00
N ILE A 116 -1.19 7.72 -7.50
CA ILE A 116 -0.77 9.03 -7.99
C ILE A 116 -0.11 9.85 -6.90
N ASP A 117 -0.60 9.80 -5.66
CA ASP A 117 0.03 10.50 -4.54
C ASP A 117 1.44 9.98 -4.24
N PHE A 118 1.68 8.66 -4.33
CA PHE A 118 3.04 8.11 -4.22
C PHE A 118 3.97 8.66 -5.29
N ILE A 119 3.50 8.69 -6.54
CA ILE A 119 4.28 9.23 -7.67
C ILE A 119 4.55 10.72 -7.48
N ARG A 120 3.55 11.50 -7.04
CA ARG A 120 3.69 12.93 -6.80
C ARG A 120 4.79 13.22 -5.79
N ASN A 121 4.85 12.44 -4.71
CA ASN A 121 5.90 12.57 -3.71
C ASN A 121 7.28 12.25 -4.30
N ALA A 122 7.38 11.23 -5.16
CA ALA A 122 8.62 10.90 -5.85
C ALA A 122 9.09 11.99 -6.82
N LEU A 123 8.18 12.56 -7.61
CA LEU A 123 8.49 13.68 -8.50
C LEU A 123 8.99 14.90 -7.72
N THR A 124 8.28 15.25 -6.64
CA THR A 124 8.64 16.39 -5.79
C THR A 124 10.02 16.19 -5.15
N TYR A 125 10.33 14.96 -4.74
CA TYR A 125 11.64 14.62 -4.20
C TYR A 125 12.76 14.77 -5.25
N MET A 126 12.59 14.20 -6.45
CA MET A 126 13.59 14.30 -7.53
C MET A 126 13.86 15.74 -7.98
N GLU A 127 12.81 16.57 -8.09
CA GLU A 127 12.96 17.99 -8.44
C GLU A 127 13.79 18.75 -7.41
N ASN A 128 13.53 18.53 -6.11
CA ASN A 128 14.26 19.22 -5.05
C ASN A 128 15.65 18.62 -4.80
N GLU A 129 15.86 17.33 -5.08
CA GLU A 129 17.17 16.70 -5.02
C GLU A 129 18.14 17.35 -6.01
N GLY A 130 17.70 17.60 -7.25
CA GLY A 130 18.50 18.35 -8.23
C GLY A 130 18.87 19.74 -7.74
N ARG A 131 17.90 20.49 -7.19
CA ARG A 131 18.11 21.84 -6.65
C ARG A 131 19.07 21.85 -5.46
N CYS A 132 18.91 20.91 -4.52
CA CYS A 132 19.78 20.80 -3.35
C CYS A 132 21.20 20.36 -3.75
N MET A 133 21.35 19.51 -4.78
CA MET A 133 22.67 19.15 -5.31
C MET A 133 23.42 20.34 -5.91
N GLU A 134 22.73 21.22 -6.64
CA GLU A 134 23.32 22.44 -7.20
C GLU A 134 23.78 23.43 -6.12
N GLN A 135 23.09 23.47 -4.97
CA GLN A 135 23.40 24.39 -3.88
C GLN A 135 24.69 24.03 -3.11
N PHE A 136 25.15 22.77 -3.18
CA PHE A 136 26.32 22.29 -2.43
C PHE A 136 27.37 21.59 -3.33
N PRO A 137 28.16 22.34 -4.12
CA PRO A 137 29.19 21.78 -5.01
C PRO A 137 30.48 21.32 -4.28
N THR A 138 30.41 20.98 -2.98
CA THR A 138 31.59 20.67 -2.17
C THR A 138 32.25 19.33 -2.53
N ASN A 139 33.58 19.33 -2.45
CA ASN A 139 34.50 18.22 -2.73
C ASN A 139 34.65 17.19 -1.60
N TYR A 140 33.85 17.28 -0.53
CA TYR A 140 33.86 16.33 0.58
C TYR A 140 32.55 15.53 0.62
N GLU A 141 32.61 14.25 0.25
CA GLU A 141 31.44 13.38 0.06
C GLU A 141 30.53 13.30 1.29
N THR A 142 31.11 13.23 2.49
CA THR A 142 30.33 13.07 3.75
C THR A 142 29.58 14.36 4.16
N ILE A 143 30.14 15.53 3.87
CA ILE A 143 29.47 16.82 4.17
C ILE A 143 28.38 17.08 3.14
N LYS A 144 28.58 16.58 1.91
CA LYS A 144 27.60 16.66 0.83
C LYS A 144 26.33 15.87 1.15
N SER A 145 26.44 14.64 1.66
CA SER A 145 25.27 13.81 1.99
C SER A 145 24.44 14.38 3.15
N VAL A 146 25.07 14.86 4.22
CA VAL A 146 24.35 15.43 5.38
C VAL A 146 23.64 16.74 5.01
N LYS A 147 24.29 17.63 4.27
CA LYS A 147 23.67 18.90 3.82
C LYS A 147 22.57 18.68 2.80
N LEU A 148 22.75 17.71 1.89
CA LEU A 148 21.74 17.31 0.93
C LEU A 148 20.48 16.80 1.63
N GLN A 149 20.64 15.90 2.60
CA GLN A 149 19.52 15.35 3.37
C GLN A 149 18.76 16.45 4.13
N HIS A 150 19.48 17.34 4.82
CA HIS A 150 18.85 18.46 5.52
C HIS A 150 18.06 19.39 4.57
N CYS A 151 18.62 19.71 3.40
CA CYS A 151 17.94 20.53 2.39
C CYS A 151 16.67 19.85 1.86
N LEU A 152 16.74 18.55 1.61
CA LEU A 152 15.60 17.75 1.16
C LEU A 152 14.50 17.68 2.22
N ASP A 153 14.87 17.45 3.47
CA ASP A 153 13.90 17.39 4.58
C ASP A 153 13.20 18.75 4.77
N GLU A 154 13.91 19.86 4.56
CA GLU A 154 13.34 21.21 4.63
C GLU A 154 12.45 21.57 3.41
N ALA A 155 12.87 21.18 2.20
CA ALA A 155 12.18 21.53 0.96
C ALA A 155 10.95 20.64 0.67
N VAL A 156 11.04 19.34 1.00
CA VAL A 156 10.03 18.33 0.66
C VAL A 156 9.18 17.97 1.89
N GLY A 157 9.76 18.07 3.09
CA GLY A 157 9.17 17.58 4.32
C GLY A 157 9.41 16.08 4.49
N VAL A 158 9.70 15.66 5.72
CA VAL A 158 9.97 14.25 6.09
C VAL A 158 8.82 13.32 5.69
N GLU A 159 7.58 13.84 5.67
CA GLU A 159 6.36 13.11 5.31
C GLU A 159 6.24 12.81 3.80
N ASN A 160 7.04 13.43 2.93
CA ASN A 160 6.92 13.29 1.47
C ASN A 160 8.09 12.52 0.84
N LYS A 161 8.84 11.74 1.64
CA LYS A 161 9.86 10.82 1.10
C LYS A 161 9.25 9.85 0.07
N PRO A 162 9.96 9.59 -1.07
CA PRO A 162 9.51 8.66 -2.10
C PRO A 162 9.46 7.23 -1.57
N ILE A 163 8.56 6.43 -2.15
CA ILE A 163 8.53 4.98 -1.90
C ILE A 163 9.55 4.26 -2.79
N ALA A 164 10.25 3.28 -2.23
CA ALA A 164 11.17 2.42 -2.97
C ALA A 164 10.45 1.27 -3.71
N SER A 165 9.34 0.81 -3.14
CA SER A 165 8.51 -0.28 -3.69
C SER A 165 7.07 -0.15 -3.21
N LEU A 166 6.15 -0.87 -3.86
CA LEU A 166 4.75 -0.94 -3.46
C LEU A 166 4.30 -2.38 -3.15
N ILE A 167 3.67 -2.59 -2.00
CA ILE A 167 3.04 -3.87 -1.61
C ILE A 167 1.53 -3.82 -1.87
N GLY A 168 0.99 -4.87 -2.49
CA GLY A 168 -0.41 -4.97 -2.87
C GLY A 168 -0.70 -4.37 -4.25
N PRO A 169 -1.97 -4.03 -4.56
CA PRO A 169 -3.18 -4.29 -3.78
C PRO A 169 -3.64 -5.75 -3.83
N GLY A 170 -4.79 -6.04 -3.20
CA GLY A 170 -5.27 -7.41 -3.07
C GLY A 170 -6.05 -7.96 -4.28
N SER A 171 -6.72 -7.11 -5.05
CA SER A 171 -7.44 -7.51 -6.27
C SER A 171 -6.50 -7.57 -7.45
N SER A 172 -6.59 -8.63 -8.27
CA SER A 172 -5.82 -8.76 -9.51
C SER A 172 -6.09 -7.61 -10.48
N HIS A 173 -7.36 -7.23 -10.67
CA HIS A 173 -7.73 -6.15 -11.59
C HIS A 173 -7.21 -4.79 -11.13
N VAL A 174 -7.35 -4.50 -9.84
CA VAL A 174 -6.80 -3.29 -9.24
C VAL A 174 -5.26 -3.28 -9.34
N SER A 175 -4.62 -4.44 -9.16
CA SER A 175 -3.16 -4.58 -9.26
C SER A 175 -2.66 -4.29 -10.67
N MET A 176 -3.34 -4.78 -11.71
CA MET A 176 -3.02 -4.47 -13.10
C MET A 176 -3.10 -2.97 -13.38
N GLN A 177 -4.14 -2.29 -12.89
CA GLN A 177 -4.29 -0.85 -13.08
C GLN A 177 -3.20 -0.04 -12.35
N VAL A 178 -2.90 -0.39 -11.10
CA VAL A 178 -1.83 0.24 -10.33
C VAL A 178 -0.48 0.03 -11.01
N GLN A 179 -0.20 -1.19 -11.47
CA GLN A 179 1.06 -1.51 -12.13
C GLN A 179 1.27 -0.73 -13.43
N ASN A 180 0.22 -0.52 -14.22
CA ASN A 180 0.28 0.30 -15.44
C ASN A 180 0.81 1.71 -15.18
N LEU A 181 0.57 2.27 -13.99
CA LEU A 181 1.12 3.54 -13.55
C LEU A 181 2.54 3.39 -12.99
N LEU A 182 2.74 2.48 -12.03
CA LEU A 182 4.02 2.34 -11.30
C LEU A 182 5.20 2.01 -12.21
N GLN A 183 4.97 1.21 -13.26
CA GLN A 183 6.03 0.81 -14.18
C GLN A 183 6.60 1.98 -15.01
N LEU A 184 5.83 3.05 -15.22
CA LEU A 184 6.32 4.27 -15.87
C LEU A 184 7.42 4.95 -15.04
N PHE A 185 7.38 4.76 -13.72
CA PHE A 185 8.33 5.30 -12.75
C PHE A 185 9.30 4.23 -12.23
N LYS A 186 9.29 3.03 -12.83
CA LYS A 186 10.15 1.90 -12.46
C LYS A 186 10.03 1.49 -10.98
N ILE A 187 8.85 1.68 -10.39
CA ILE A 187 8.59 1.29 -9.00
C ILE A 187 8.16 -0.18 -8.99
N PRO A 188 8.92 -1.09 -8.34
CA PRO A 188 8.53 -2.48 -8.23
C PRO A 188 7.29 -2.65 -7.35
N GLN A 189 6.34 -3.45 -7.83
CA GLN A 189 5.11 -3.82 -7.13
C GLN A 189 5.16 -5.30 -6.72
N ILE A 190 4.87 -5.60 -5.45
CA ILE A 190 4.83 -6.96 -4.91
C ILE A 190 3.39 -7.28 -4.48
N GLY A 191 2.72 -8.13 -5.25
CA GLY A 191 1.37 -8.62 -4.97
C GLY A 191 1.37 -9.75 -3.93
N TYR A 192 0.46 -9.66 -2.95
CA TYR A 192 0.25 -10.70 -1.93
C TYR A 192 -0.98 -11.59 -2.18
N SER A 193 -1.92 -11.18 -3.04
CA SER A 193 -3.12 -11.97 -3.36
C SER A 193 -3.63 -11.85 -4.79
N ALA A 194 -2.90 -11.14 -5.66
CA ALA A 194 -3.26 -10.98 -7.07
C ALA A 194 -2.78 -12.21 -7.87
N THR A 195 -3.71 -13.10 -8.20
CA THR A 195 -3.44 -14.42 -8.80
C THR A 195 -3.76 -14.52 -10.30
N ALA A 196 -4.25 -13.45 -10.92
CA ALA A 196 -4.57 -13.43 -12.35
C ALA A 196 -3.37 -13.86 -13.21
N MET A 197 -3.61 -14.65 -14.26
CA MET A 197 -2.54 -15.20 -15.08
C MET A 197 -1.84 -14.11 -15.91
N GLU A 198 -2.58 -13.08 -16.29
CA GLU A 198 -2.15 -11.89 -17.05
C GLU A 198 -0.99 -11.18 -16.36
N LEU A 199 -1.00 -11.11 -15.02
CA LEU A 199 0.09 -10.52 -14.23
C LEU A 199 1.42 -11.29 -14.31
N SER A 200 1.45 -12.47 -14.94
CA SER A 200 2.70 -13.21 -15.20
C SER A 200 3.39 -12.76 -16.49
N ARG A 201 2.74 -11.92 -17.30
CA ARG A 201 3.27 -11.40 -18.56
C ARG A 201 4.28 -10.30 -18.30
N THR A 202 5.55 -10.66 -18.29
CA THR A 202 6.66 -9.73 -18.00
C THR A 202 6.88 -8.69 -19.10
N ASP A 203 6.37 -8.93 -20.31
CA ASP A 203 6.33 -7.98 -21.41
C ASP A 203 5.35 -6.83 -21.16
N GLU A 204 4.26 -7.10 -20.42
CA GLU A 204 3.22 -6.10 -20.09
C GLU A 204 3.42 -5.51 -18.67
N TYR A 205 3.88 -6.33 -17.72
CA TYR A 205 4.00 -6.00 -16.30
C TYR A 205 5.41 -6.24 -15.76
N ALA A 206 6.41 -5.60 -16.36
CA ALA A 206 7.83 -5.85 -16.10
C ALA A 206 8.28 -5.65 -14.64
N TYR A 207 7.61 -4.76 -13.90
CA TYR A 207 7.94 -4.43 -12.50
C TYR A 207 6.99 -5.10 -11.49
N PHE A 208 6.17 -6.07 -11.92
CA PHE A 208 5.26 -6.78 -11.04
C PHE A 208 5.85 -8.12 -10.59
N LEU A 209 5.84 -8.34 -9.29
CA LEU A 209 6.25 -9.57 -8.62
C LEU A 209 5.10 -10.02 -7.72
N ARG A 210 5.03 -11.32 -7.39
CA ARG A 210 4.08 -11.82 -6.40
C ARG A 210 4.59 -13.04 -5.67
N LEU A 211 4.09 -13.22 -4.45
CA LEU A 211 4.42 -14.36 -3.57
C LEU A 211 3.42 -15.53 -3.69
N VAL A 212 2.38 -15.38 -4.52
CA VAL A 212 1.31 -16.37 -4.73
C VAL A 212 1.34 -16.94 -6.14
N PRO A 213 0.95 -18.21 -6.35
CA PRO A 213 0.93 -18.81 -7.68
C PRO A 213 -0.20 -18.22 -8.56
N PRO A 214 -0.06 -18.26 -9.90
CA PRO A 214 -1.15 -17.92 -10.81
C PRO A 214 -2.33 -18.91 -10.74
N ASP A 215 -3.53 -18.40 -11.06
CA ASP A 215 -4.76 -19.19 -11.17
C ASP A 215 -4.67 -20.33 -12.21
N SER A 216 -3.73 -20.27 -13.16
CA SER A 216 -3.46 -21.36 -14.11
C SER A 216 -3.14 -22.68 -13.41
N PHE A 217 -2.45 -22.63 -12.27
CA PHE A 217 -2.17 -23.85 -11.48
C PHE A 217 -3.43 -24.37 -10.82
N GLN A 218 -4.30 -23.49 -10.32
CA GLN A 218 -5.59 -23.88 -9.75
C GLN A 218 -6.49 -24.52 -10.82
N ALA A 219 -6.54 -23.95 -12.03
CA ALA A 219 -7.29 -24.50 -13.14
C ALA A 219 -6.78 -25.89 -13.56
N GLN A 220 -5.46 -26.09 -13.59
CA GLN A 220 -4.86 -27.40 -13.84
C GLN A 220 -5.29 -28.44 -12.80
N VAL A 221 -5.31 -28.09 -11.52
CA VAL A 221 -5.77 -29.00 -10.44
C VAL A 221 -7.25 -29.34 -10.61
N ILE A 222 -8.11 -28.36 -10.89
CA ILE A 222 -9.54 -28.60 -11.15
C ILE A 222 -9.72 -29.55 -12.34
N PHE A 223 -8.97 -29.34 -13.42
CA PHE A 223 -9.00 -30.21 -14.59
C PHE A 223 -8.55 -31.64 -14.25
N SER A 224 -7.47 -31.80 -13.48
CA SER A 224 -7.02 -33.13 -13.04
C SER A 224 -8.07 -33.85 -12.19
N LEU A 225 -8.83 -33.15 -11.35
CA LEU A 225 -9.93 -33.73 -10.58
C LEU A 225 -11.07 -34.20 -11.49
N ILE A 226 -11.46 -33.40 -12.48
CA ILE A 226 -12.49 -33.77 -13.46
C ILE A 226 -12.08 -35.08 -14.18
N GLN A 227 -10.82 -35.19 -14.57
CA GLN A 227 -10.27 -36.40 -15.19
C GLN A 227 -10.27 -37.59 -14.23
N GLN A 228 -9.84 -37.39 -12.97
CA GLN A 228 -9.79 -38.45 -11.96
C GLN A 228 -11.17 -39.05 -11.66
N PHE A 229 -12.23 -38.22 -11.65
CA PHE A 229 -13.60 -38.66 -11.38
C PHE A 229 -14.40 -39.02 -12.64
N ASN A 230 -13.77 -38.99 -13.82
CA ASN A 230 -14.41 -39.28 -15.12
C ASN A 230 -15.69 -38.45 -15.37
N TRP A 231 -15.72 -37.18 -14.95
CA TRP A 231 -16.85 -36.31 -15.23
C TRP A 231 -16.83 -35.85 -16.69
N SER A 232 -17.87 -36.20 -17.45
CA SER A 232 -17.98 -35.91 -18.88
C SER A 232 -18.77 -34.63 -19.21
N TYR A 233 -19.63 -34.17 -18.30
CA TYR A 233 -20.45 -32.97 -18.47
C TYR A 233 -20.33 -32.07 -17.23
N VAL A 234 -19.76 -30.88 -17.42
CA VAL A 234 -19.55 -29.88 -16.36
C VAL A 234 -20.04 -28.51 -16.83
N SER A 235 -20.45 -27.66 -15.89
CA SER A 235 -20.81 -26.26 -16.15
C SER A 235 -19.87 -25.35 -15.39
N LEU A 236 -19.38 -24.29 -16.07
CA LEU A 236 -18.47 -23.31 -15.49
C LEU A 236 -19.21 -22.02 -15.18
N VAL A 237 -19.04 -21.51 -13.96
CA VAL A 237 -19.51 -20.19 -13.54
C VAL A 237 -18.31 -19.43 -12.97
N HIS A 238 -18.11 -18.19 -13.38
CA HIS A 238 -17.04 -17.34 -12.89
C HIS A 238 -17.54 -15.92 -12.63
N SER A 239 -16.84 -15.20 -11.75
CA SER A 239 -17.04 -13.77 -11.60
C SER A 239 -16.43 -13.02 -12.78
N GLU A 240 -17.07 -11.95 -13.22
CA GLU A 240 -16.48 -10.99 -14.16
C GLU A 240 -15.33 -10.24 -13.48
N GLY A 241 -14.21 -10.06 -14.18
CA GLY A 241 -13.07 -9.29 -13.68
C GLY A 241 -13.44 -7.80 -13.63
N LYS A 242 -13.84 -7.33 -12.45
CA LYS A 242 -14.13 -5.91 -12.16
C LYS A 242 -13.02 -5.25 -11.34
#